data_AF-A0AAJ6Z1W9-F1
#
_entry.id   AF-A0AAJ6Z1W9-F1
#
_cell.length_a   1.000
_cell.length_b   1.000
_cell.length_c   1.000
_cell.angle_alpha   90.00
_cell.angle_beta   90.00
_cell.angle_gamma   90.00
#
_symmetry.space_group_name_H-M   'P 1'
#
loop_
_entity.id
_entity.type
_entity.pdbx_description
1 polymer ?
#
loop_
_entity_poly.entity_id
_entity_poly.type
_entity_poly.pdbx_seq_one_letter_code
_entity_poly.pdbx_strand_id
1 'polypeptide(L)'
;MKIILFAFVALLATANARPQEVELTDLVLEVIVNEIVESISQQIKQAGLDPFIIEEAEVEYNHDGIFYITSRVDNFVLSGLSNIVVNSVSFSDDDIDKLELSLPRTVLSVDKFFSEVTIGSRNIKIEFSGSIALVDFRCQTVLDDPEASCQIGGVEADFKSFVIQGHDVTDSVNSFFEKTLPKLLI
;
A
#
# COMPACT_ATOMS: atom_id res chain seq x y z
N MET A 1 -5.56 2.73 7.48
CA MET A 1 -4.89 3.88 6.83
C MET A 1 -4.09 4.80 7.76
N LYS A 2 -4.12 4.67 9.10
CA LYS A 2 -3.35 5.56 9.99
C LYS A 2 -1.86 5.18 10.15
N ILE A 3 -1.50 3.92 9.99
CA ILE A 3 -0.15 3.41 10.29
C ILE A 3 0.88 3.78 9.21
N ILE A 4 0.51 3.69 7.92
CA ILE A 4 1.39 4.08 6.80
C ILE A 4 1.63 5.59 6.80
N LEU A 5 0.57 6.37 7.06
CA LEU A 5 0.64 7.83 7.23
C LEU A 5 1.57 8.21 8.40
N PHE A 6 1.46 7.52 9.54
CA PHE A 6 2.35 7.74 10.70
C PHE A 6 3.80 7.40 10.40
N ALA A 7 4.07 6.34 9.62
CA ALA A 7 5.42 5.98 9.22
C ALA A 7 6.04 7.05 8.30
N PHE A 8 5.28 7.60 7.36
CA PHE A 8 5.71 8.69 6.47
C PHE A 8 5.94 10.01 7.24
N VAL A 9 5.02 10.40 8.12
CA VAL A 9 5.14 11.63 8.93
C VAL A 9 6.30 11.55 9.93
N ALA A 10 6.52 10.39 10.56
CA ALA A 10 7.66 10.18 11.44
C ALA A 10 9.02 10.21 10.70
N LEU A 11 9.05 9.78 9.43
CA LEU A 11 10.22 9.88 8.57
C LEU A 11 10.52 11.32 8.14
N LEU A 12 9.49 12.09 7.75
CA LEU A 12 9.62 13.50 7.39
C LEU A 12 10.09 14.36 8.57
N ALA A 13 9.62 14.07 9.79
CA ALA A 13 10.07 14.74 11.01
C ALA A 13 11.57 14.52 11.33
N THR A 14 12.17 13.43 10.84
CA THR A 14 13.63 13.18 10.99
C THR A 14 14.49 13.88 9.93
N ALA A 15 13.91 14.29 8.80
CA ALA A 15 14.62 15.03 7.76
C ALA A 15 14.82 16.52 8.14
N ASN A 16 13.94 17.09 8.97
CA ASN A 16 14.02 18.49 9.43
C ASN A 16 15.02 18.75 10.58
N ALA A 17 15.85 17.76 10.95
CA ALA A 17 16.70 17.85 12.14
C ALA A 17 18.20 18.07 11.80
N ARG A 18 18.56 19.18 11.16
CA ARG A 18 19.66 20.11 11.58
C ARG A 18 19.99 21.22 10.58
N PRO A 19 20.53 22.37 11.05
CA PRO A 19 20.54 23.64 10.34
C PRO A 19 21.84 23.92 9.58
N GLN A 20 21.74 24.61 8.44
CA GLN A 20 22.72 25.57 7.99
C GLN A 20 22.06 26.54 7.01
N GLU A 21 22.07 27.84 7.36
CA GLU A 21 21.70 28.95 6.46
C GLU A 21 22.64 28.93 5.25
N VAL A 22 22.17 28.31 4.18
CA VAL A 22 22.70 28.45 2.83
C VAL A 22 21.48 28.80 2.01
N GLU A 23 21.47 29.96 1.33
CA GLU A 23 20.47 30.26 0.30
C GLU A 23 20.61 29.20 -0.80
N LEU A 24 19.86 28.11 -0.66
CA LEU A 24 19.84 27.01 -1.61
C LEU A 24 18.76 27.35 -2.61
N THR A 25 19.15 27.59 -3.86
CA THR A 25 18.18 27.73 -4.95
C THR A 25 17.28 26.49 -5.01
N ASP A 26 15.99 26.65 -5.34
CA ASP A 26 14.97 25.59 -5.45
C ASP A 26 15.48 24.29 -6.11
N LEU A 27 16.34 24.40 -7.13
CA LEU A 27 16.93 23.27 -7.85
C LEU A 27 17.82 22.38 -6.97
N VAL A 28 18.55 22.94 -6.00
CA VAL A 28 19.39 22.17 -5.08
C VAL A 28 18.53 21.46 -4.03
N LEU A 29 17.47 22.11 -3.56
CA LEU A 29 16.54 21.52 -2.61
C LEU A 29 15.73 20.38 -3.25
N GLU A 30 15.34 20.50 -4.51
CA GLU A 30 14.71 19.42 -5.29
C GLU A 30 15.64 18.19 -5.42
N VAL A 31 16.94 18.41 -5.65
CA VAL A 31 17.93 17.31 -5.67
C VAL A 31 18.00 16.60 -4.31
N ILE A 32 18.01 17.35 -3.20
CA ILE A 32 18.04 16.78 -1.85
C ILE A 32 16.79 15.92 -1.58
N VAL A 33 15.61 16.39 -1.95
CA VAL A 33 14.36 15.61 -1.77
C VAL A 33 14.42 14.31 -2.58
N ASN A 34 14.90 14.37 -3.82
CA ASN A 34 15.08 13.18 -4.65
C ASN A 34 16.09 12.19 -4.05
N GLU A 35 17.20 12.66 -3.47
CA GLU A 35 18.18 11.82 -2.78
C GLU A 35 17.59 11.15 -1.52
N ILE A 36 16.77 11.87 -0.76
CA ILE A 36 16.06 11.31 0.40
C ILE A 36 15.09 10.22 -0.04
N VAL A 37 14.29 10.46 -1.08
CA VAL A 37 13.34 9.48 -1.60
C VAL A 37 14.05 8.26 -2.18
N GLU A 38 15.18 8.45 -2.86
CA GLU A 38 16.02 7.34 -3.32
C GLU A 38 16.55 6.52 -2.13
N SER A 39 17.05 7.19 -1.09
CA SER A 39 17.51 6.52 0.14
C SER A 39 16.40 5.70 0.81
N ILE A 40 15.18 6.24 0.92
CA ILE A 40 14.02 5.52 1.44
C ILE A 40 13.69 4.31 0.57
N SER A 41 13.68 4.49 -0.76
CA SER A 41 13.41 3.42 -1.72
C SER A 41 14.42 2.29 -1.60
N GLN A 42 15.71 2.62 -1.39
CA GLN A 42 16.75 1.63 -1.13
C GLN A 42 16.57 0.93 0.22
N GLN A 43 16.16 1.65 1.28
CA GLN A 43 15.87 1.04 2.58
C GLN A 43 14.70 0.05 2.51
N ILE A 44 13.63 0.37 1.77
CA ILE A 44 12.50 -0.54 1.54
C ILE A 44 12.98 -1.84 0.86
N LYS A 45 13.80 -1.72 -0.19
CA LYS A 45 14.38 -2.88 -0.89
C LYS A 45 15.29 -3.69 0.03
N GLN A 46 16.18 -3.03 0.78
CA GLN A 46 17.11 -3.68 1.72
C GLN A 46 16.37 -4.40 2.87
N ALA A 47 15.22 -3.88 3.29
CA ALA A 47 14.36 -4.52 4.27
C ALA A 47 13.58 -5.73 3.71
N GLY A 48 13.71 -6.04 2.41
CA GLY A 48 12.97 -7.12 1.77
C GLY A 48 11.47 -6.81 1.64
N LEU A 49 11.10 -5.53 1.66
CA LEU A 49 9.70 -5.09 1.56
C LEU A 49 9.27 -4.83 0.11
N ASP A 50 10.20 -4.87 -0.86
CA ASP A 50 9.88 -4.75 -2.28
C ASP A 50 10.84 -5.57 -3.17
N PRO A 51 10.40 -6.74 -3.70
CA PRO A 51 9.12 -7.38 -3.39
C PRO A 51 9.14 -8.00 -1.98
N PHE A 52 8.05 -7.83 -1.25
CA PHE A 52 7.77 -8.58 -0.03
C PHE A 52 7.10 -9.90 -0.42
N ILE A 53 7.74 -11.02 -0.07
CA ILE A 53 7.32 -12.36 -0.49
C ILE A 53 7.06 -13.24 0.73
N ILE A 54 5.93 -13.94 0.73
CA ILE A 54 5.63 -15.04 1.65
C ILE A 54 5.36 -16.28 0.78
N GLU A 55 6.28 -17.25 0.82
CA GLU A 55 6.14 -18.50 0.06
C GLU A 55 4.95 -19.33 0.57
N GLU A 56 4.83 -19.47 1.89
CA GLU A 56 3.73 -20.18 2.53
C GLU A 56 3.53 -19.59 3.94
N ALA A 57 2.29 -19.31 4.30
CA ALA A 57 1.92 -19.02 5.68
C ALA A 57 0.58 -19.66 6.02
N GLU A 58 0.54 -20.28 7.20
CA GLU A 58 -0.64 -20.90 7.76
C GLU A 58 -0.96 -20.28 9.12
N VAL A 59 -2.24 -20.01 9.34
CA VAL A 59 -2.76 -19.48 10.60
C VAL A 59 -3.91 -20.35 11.05
N GLU A 60 -3.79 -20.90 12.25
CA GLU A 60 -4.87 -21.59 12.94
C GLU A 60 -5.15 -20.85 14.25
N TYR A 61 -6.41 -20.48 14.46
CA TYR A 61 -6.85 -19.87 15.70
C TYR A 61 -8.20 -20.44 16.12
N ASN A 62 -8.32 -20.72 17.42
CA ASN A 62 -9.50 -21.26 18.05
C ASN A 62 -9.77 -20.45 19.33
N HIS A 63 -11.02 -19.99 19.48
CA HIS A 63 -11.50 -19.33 20.67
C HIS A 63 -12.71 -20.06 21.26
N ASP A 64 -12.48 -20.71 22.41
CA ASP A 64 -13.46 -21.35 23.28
C ASP A 64 -14.46 -22.29 22.57
N GLY A 65 -14.05 -22.85 21.44
CA GLY A 65 -14.89 -23.71 20.61
C GLY A 65 -16.10 -23.03 19.96
N ILE A 66 -16.17 -21.70 20.01
CA ILE A 66 -17.22 -20.89 19.37
C ILE A 66 -16.71 -20.34 18.04
N PHE A 67 -15.42 -20.05 17.95
CA PHE A 67 -14.80 -19.45 16.78
C PHE A 67 -13.55 -20.22 16.39
N TYR A 68 -13.48 -20.64 15.13
CA TYR A 68 -12.32 -21.28 14.55
C TYR A 68 -11.99 -20.61 13.22
N ILE A 69 -10.72 -20.35 12.99
CA ILE A 69 -10.22 -19.88 11.70
C ILE A 69 -8.98 -20.69 11.34
N THR A 70 -9.00 -21.26 10.14
CA THR A 70 -7.84 -21.87 9.51
C THR A 70 -7.64 -21.16 8.19
N SER A 71 -6.48 -20.53 8.00
CA SER A 71 -6.15 -19.81 6.78
C SER A 71 -4.78 -20.23 6.29
N ARG A 72 -4.64 -20.34 4.97
CA ARG A 72 -3.40 -20.64 4.28
C ARG A 72 -3.25 -19.68 3.11
N VAL A 73 -2.03 -19.19 2.93
CA VAL A 73 -1.66 -18.38 1.78
C VAL A 73 -0.38 -18.96 1.17
N ASP A 74 -0.39 -19.16 -0.14
CA ASP A 74 0.73 -19.64 -0.93
C ASP A 74 1.16 -18.54 -1.92
N ASN A 75 2.47 -18.30 -1.99
CA ASN A 75 3.13 -17.34 -2.88
C ASN A 75 2.47 -15.95 -2.88
N PHE A 76 2.33 -15.36 -1.68
CA PHE A 76 1.93 -13.97 -1.57
C PHE A 76 3.10 -13.07 -1.97
N VAL A 77 2.84 -12.11 -2.85
CA VAL A 77 3.83 -11.12 -3.30
C VAL A 77 3.21 -9.73 -3.23
N LEU A 78 3.88 -8.80 -2.56
CA LEU A 78 3.59 -7.37 -2.60
C LEU A 78 4.79 -6.65 -3.22
N SER A 79 4.56 -5.82 -4.23
CA SER A 79 5.62 -5.13 -4.96
C SER A 79 5.24 -3.71 -5.36
N GLY A 80 6.26 -2.89 -5.64
CA GLY A 80 6.10 -1.50 -6.06
C GLY A 80 6.03 -0.48 -4.92
N LEU A 81 6.33 -0.89 -3.68
CA LEU A 81 6.39 0.02 -2.52
C LEU A 81 7.59 0.96 -2.57
N SER A 82 8.68 0.54 -3.20
CA SER A 82 9.91 1.33 -3.39
C SER A 82 9.88 2.16 -4.68
N ASN A 83 8.82 2.07 -5.48
CA ASN A 83 8.65 2.87 -6.69
C ASN A 83 7.99 4.20 -6.35
N ILE A 84 8.67 5.00 -5.52
CA ILE A 84 8.19 6.31 -5.08
C ILE A 84 8.66 7.36 -6.08
N VAL A 85 7.74 8.20 -6.55
CA VAL A 85 8.04 9.30 -7.47
C VAL A 85 7.70 10.63 -6.80
N VAL A 86 8.65 11.56 -6.84
CA VAL A 86 8.42 12.96 -6.47
C VAL A 86 7.76 13.65 -7.66
N ASN A 87 6.52 14.10 -7.52
CA ASN A 87 5.81 14.79 -8.60
C ASN A 87 6.06 16.31 -8.53
N SER A 88 6.07 16.86 -7.33
CA SER A 88 6.35 18.28 -7.11
C SER A 88 6.88 18.55 -5.71
N VAL A 89 7.72 19.58 -5.61
CA VAL A 89 8.18 20.16 -4.35
C VAL A 89 8.02 21.68 -4.48
N SER A 90 7.42 22.33 -3.49
CA SER A 90 7.38 23.78 -3.40
C SER A 90 8.02 24.26 -2.13
N PHE A 91 8.69 25.41 -2.22
CA PHE A 91 9.45 26.01 -1.13
C PHE A 91 8.87 27.36 -0.72
N SER A 92 8.96 27.68 0.56
CA SER A 92 8.68 29.00 1.12
C SER A 92 9.81 29.35 2.08
N ASP A 93 10.50 30.46 1.85
CA ASP A 93 11.61 30.95 2.69
C ASP A 93 12.64 29.84 3.04
N ASP A 94 13.12 29.12 2.02
CA ASP A 94 14.07 27.99 2.08
C ASP A 94 13.56 26.67 2.72
N ASP A 95 12.34 26.66 3.28
CA ASP A 95 11.69 25.47 3.81
C ASP A 95 10.76 24.81 2.76
N ILE A 96 10.62 23.47 2.83
CA ILE A 96 9.64 22.76 1.99
C ILE A 96 8.23 23.12 2.49
N ASP A 97 7.48 23.86 1.67
CA ASP A 97 6.07 24.18 1.92
C ASP A 97 5.18 22.99 1.56
N LYS A 98 5.34 22.43 0.35
CA LYS A 98 4.51 21.33 -0.16
C LYS A 98 5.34 20.26 -0.82
N LEU A 99 4.91 19.02 -0.61
CA LEU A 99 5.49 17.84 -1.22
C LEU A 99 4.37 16.98 -1.80
N GLU A 100 4.49 16.62 -3.08
CA GLU A 100 3.60 15.67 -3.74
C GLU A 100 4.39 14.41 -4.15
N LEU A 101 4.00 13.27 -3.58
CA LEU A 101 4.58 11.97 -3.87
C LEU A 101 3.56 11.05 -4.53
N SER A 102 4.01 10.15 -5.40
CA SER A 102 3.19 9.10 -5.98
C SER A 102 3.83 7.72 -5.84
N LEU A 103 2.98 6.71 -5.72
CA LEU A 103 3.28 5.32 -6.02
C LEU A 103 2.54 4.99 -7.32
N PRO A 104 3.24 4.95 -8.47
CA PRO A 104 2.60 4.77 -9.77
C PRO A 104 1.82 3.46 -9.86
N ARG A 105 2.39 2.40 -9.27
CA ARG A 105 1.75 1.08 -9.24
C ARG A 105 2.27 0.23 -8.09
N THR A 106 1.37 -0.23 -7.24
CA THR A 106 1.65 -1.20 -6.18
C THR A 106 0.78 -2.43 -6.40
N VAL A 107 1.38 -3.61 -6.37
CA VAL A 107 0.74 -4.87 -6.76
C VAL A 107 0.78 -5.85 -5.62
N LEU A 108 -0.37 -6.41 -5.29
CA LEU A 108 -0.53 -7.56 -4.41
C LEU A 108 -0.99 -8.73 -5.26
N SER A 109 -0.27 -9.85 -5.21
CA SER A 109 -0.69 -11.09 -5.87
C SER A 109 -0.58 -12.28 -4.93
N VAL A 110 -1.41 -13.28 -5.18
CA VAL A 110 -1.40 -14.55 -4.46
C VAL A 110 -1.73 -15.68 -5.42
N ASP A 111 -0.96 -16.76 -5.36
CA ASP A 111 -1.23 -17.95 -6.17
C ASP A 111 -2.40 -18.74 -5.61
N LYS A 112 -2.47 -18.83 -4.27
CA LYS A 112 -3.60 -19.45 -3.59
C LYS A 112 -3.79 -18.86 -2.20
N PHE A 113 -5.02 -18.46 -1.93
CA PHE A 113 -5.51 -18.21 -0.59
C PHE A 113 -6.65 -19.18 -0.29
N PHE A 114 -6.65 -19.73 0.91
CA PHE A 114 -7.72 -20.55 1.45
C PHE A 114 -8.01 -20.07 2.87
N SER A 115 -9.29 -19.90 3.21
CA SER A 115 -9.71 -19.63 4.59
C SER A 115 -11.01 -20.35 4.89
N GLU A 116 -11.02 -21.02 6.04
CA GLU A 116 -12.19 -21.65 6.62
C GLU A 116 -12.45 -21.03 7.99
N VAL A 117 -13.59 -20.36 8.12
CA VAL A 117 -14.03 -19.69 9.34
C VAL A 117 -15.28 -20.39 9.85
N THR A 118 -15.23 -20.91 11.07
CA THR A 118 -16.39 -21.51 11.76
C THR A 118 -16.81 -20.63 12.92
N ILE A 119 -18.09 -20.25 12.96
CA ILE A 119 -18.71 -19.48 14.04
C ILE A 119 -19.97 -20.23 14.50
N GLY A 120 -19.91 -20.82 15.70
CA GLY A 120 -20.94 -21.72 16.20
C GLY A 120 -21.14 -22.92 15.27
N SER A 121 -22.32 -23.05 14.67
CA SER A 121 -22.64 -24.11 13.69
C SER A 121 -22.48 -23.69 12.22
N ARG A 122 -22.05 -22.45 11.96
CA ARG A 122 -21.88 -21.93 10.61
C ARG A 122 -20.43 -22.03 10.21
N ASN A 123 -20.18 -22.54 9.02
CA ASN A 123 -18.86 -22.62 8.41
C ASN A 123 -18.87 -21.78 7.14
N ILE A 124 -17.82 -20.98 6.94
CA ILE A 124 -17.60 -20.14 5.76
C ILE A 124 -16.26 -20.51 5.15
N LYS A 125 -16.28 -20.98 3.91
CA LYS A 125 -15.08 -21.26 3.12
C LYS A 125 -14.89 -20.20 2.05
N ILE A 126 -13.67 -19.71 1.93
CA ILE A 126 -13.26 -18.73 0.92
C ILE A 126 -11.96 -19.23 0.30
N GLU A 127 -11.90 -19.29 -1.01
CA GLU A 127 -10.71 -19.63 -1.77
C GLU A 127 -10.53 -18.61 -2.89
N PHE A 128 -9.33 -18.08 -3.09
CA PHE A 128 -9.08 -17.22 -4.24
C PHE A 128 -7.63 -17.25 -4.71
N SER A 129 -7.43 -16.85 -5.95
CA SER A 129 -6.12 -16.63 -6.58
C SER A 129 -6.19 -15.48 -7.56
N GLY A 130 -5.10 -14.72 -7.67
CA GLY A 130 -5.05 -13.57 -8.57
C GLY A 130 -4.28 -12.40 -7.98
N SER A 131 -4.60 -11.21 -8.47
CA SER A 131 -3.90 -9.99 -8.09
C SER A 131 -4.83 -8.78 -7.99
N ILE A 132 -4.40 -7.81 -7.19
CA ILE A 132 -4.95 -6.47 -7.13
C ILE A 132 -3.78 -5.50 -7.30
N ALA A 133 -3.95 -4.46 -8.11
CA ALA A 133 -3.02 -3.36 -8.18
C ALA A 133 -3.71 -2.05 -7.78
N LEU A 134 -3.04 -1.29 -6.92
CA LEU A 134 -3.33 0.12 -6.73
C LEU A 134 -2.55 0.90 -7.78
N VAL A 135 -3.26 1.75 -8.52
CA VAL A 135 -2.69 2.56 -9.60
C VAL A 135 -2.75 4.02 -9.20
N ASP A 136 -1.64 4.71 -9.39
CA ASP A 136 -1.53 6.17 -9.23
C ASP A 136 -2.01 6.64 -7.85
N PHE A 137 -1.46 6.04 -6.79
CA PHE A 137 -1.67 6.53 -5.43
C PHE A 137 -0.83 7.78 -5.23
N ARG A 138 -1.47 8.92 -5.01
CA ARG A 138 -0.83 10.23 -4.86
C ARG A 138 -1.15 10.81 -3.50
N CYS A 139 -0.15 11.33 -2.81
CA CYS A 139 -0.32 12.07 -1.57
C CYS A 139 0.37 13.42 -1.70
N GLN A 140 -0.35 14.47 -1.31
CA GLN A 140 0.17 15.80 -1.13
C GLN A 140 0.12 16.15 0.36
N THR A 141 1.18 16.73 0.88
CA THR A 141 1.21 17.27 2.25
C THR A 141 1.76 18.69 2.23
N VAL A 142 1.24 19.52 3.13
CA VAL A 142 1.90 20.74 3.57
C VAL A 142 2.72 20.37 4.81
N LEU A 143 3.96 20.82 4.96
CA LEU A 143 4.78 20.42 6.12
C LEU A 143 4.46 21.25 7.38
N ASP A 144 4.07 22.51 7.20
CA ASP A 144 3.67 23.40 8.30
C ASP A 144 2.31 23.05 8.89
N ASP A 145 1.46 22.35 8.12
CA ASP A 145 0.19 21.78 8.57
C ASP A 145 0.04 20.36 7.98
N PRO A 146 0.41 19.30 8.72
CA PRO A 146 0.59 17.94 8.19
C PRO A 146 -0.72 17.21 7.87
N GLU A 147 -1.73 17.92 7.36
CA GLU A 147 -2.87 17.33 6.69
C GLU A 147 -2.45 16.83 5.31
N ALA A 148 -2.16 15.53 5.23
CA ALA A 148 -1.91 14.87 3.97
C ALA A 148 -3.25 14.60 3.25
N SER A 149 -3.39 15.13 2.03
CA SER A 149 -4.45 14.76 1.10
C SER A 149 -3.94 13.64 0.20
N CYS A 150 -4.59 12.47 0.25
CA CYS A 150 -4.22 11.33 -0.58
C CYS A 150 -5.38 10.92 -1.49
N GLN A 151 -5.06 10.57 -2.73
CA GLN A 151 -5.97 10.08 -3.75
C GLN A 151 -5.45 8.79 -4.37
N ILE A 152 -6.37 7.95 -4.83
CA ILE A 152 -6.06 6.72 -5.58
C ILE A 152 -6.62 6.94 -7.00
N GLY A 153 -5.77 6.88 -8.02
CA GLY A 153 -6.19 7.02 -9.41
C GLY A 153 -7.01 5.81 -9.91
N GLY A 154 -6.73 4.61 -9.41
CA GLY A 154 -7.52 3.43 -9.71
C GLY A 154 -7.13 2.17 -8.94
N VAL A 155 -7.98 1.16 -9.09
CA VAL A 155 -7.71 -0.20 -8.60
C VAL A 155 -7.98 -1.16 -9.75
N GLU A 156 -6.99 -1.98 -10.07
CA GLU A 156 -7.10 -3.07 -11.04
C GLU A 156 -7.19 -4.38 -10.26
N ALA A 157 -8.04 -5.30 -10.71
CA ALA A 157 -8.07 -6.66 -10.17
C ALA A 157 -8.09 -7.67 -11.30
N ASP A 158 -7.36 -8.76 -11.11
CA ASP A 158 -7.32 -9.91 -12.00
C ASP A 158 -7.35 -11.17 -11.13
N PHE A 159 -8.56 -11.54 -10.70
CA PHE A 159 -8.80 -12.80 -10.02
C PHE A 159 -8.95 -13.92 -11.04
N LYS A 160 -8.11 -14.95 -10.91
CA LYS A 160 -8.19 -16.18 -11.71
C LYS A 160 -9.26 -17.12 -11.17
N SER A 161 -9.46 -17.10 -9.86
CA SER A 161 -10.50 -17.85 -9.15
C SER A 161 -10.88 -17.11 -7.89
N PHE A 162 -12.17 -17.04 -7.60
CA PHE A 162 -12.73 -16.54 -6.36
C PHE A 162 -13.96 -17.36 -6.01
N VAL A 163 -13.84 -18.27 -5.05
CA VAL A 163 -14.88 -19.20 -4.64
C VAL A 163 -15.28 -18.91 -3.20
N ILE A 164 -16.57 -18.69 -2.98
CA ILE A 164 -17.15 -18.53 -1.64
C ILE A 164 -18.15 -19.66 -1.45
N GLN A 165 -17.96 -20.48 -0.43
CA GLN A 165 -18.87 -21.59 -0.09
C GLN A 165 -19.12 -22.56 -1.26
N GLY A 166 -18.09 -22.80 -2.07
CA GLY A 166 -18.19 -23.65 -3.27
C GLY A 166 -18.86 -22.99 -4.47
N HIS A 167 -19.30 -21.72 -4.37
CA HIS A 167 -19.81 -20.94 -5.48
C HIS A 167 -18.71 -20.07 -6.08
N ASP A 168 -18.42 -20.29 -7.35
CA ASP A 168 -17.51 -19.43 -8.12
C ASP A 168 -18.20 -18.07 -8.38
N VAL A 169 -17.57 -17.02 -7.88
CA VAL A 169 -18.02 -15.63 -8.00
C VAL A 169 -16.96 -14.75 -8.68
N THR A 170 -15.98 -15.36 -9.35
CA THR A 170 -14.82 -14.69 -9.96
C THR A 170 -15.24 -13.52 -10.85
N ASP A 171 -16.16 -13.75 -11.79
CA ASP A 171 -16.65 -12.72 -12.71
C ASP A 171 -17.34 -11.56 -11.98
N SER A 172 -18.07 -11.88 -10.91
CA SER A 172 -18.77 -10.86 -10.11
C SER A 172 -17.79 -9.99 -9.34
N VAL A 173 -16.72 -10.59 -8.79
CA VAL A 173 -15.66 -9.88 -8.07
C VAL A 173 -14.87 -9.01 -9.04
N ASN A 174 -14.38 -9.56 -10.15
CA ASN A 174 -13.65 -8.78 -11.17
C ASN A 174 -14.52 -7.62 -11.69
N SER A 175 -15.80 -7.88 -12.01
CA SER A 175 -16.72 -6.82 -12.46
C SER A 175 -16.98 -5.75 -11.39
N PHE A 176 -16.93 -6.08 -10.10
CA PHE A 176 -17.01 -5.10 -9.03
C PHE A 176 -15.79 -4.15 -9.06
N PHE A 177 -14.58 -4.71 -9.12
CA PHE A 177 -13.34 -3.93 -9.18
C PHE A 177 -13.22 -3.09 -10.46
N GLU A 178 -13.69 -3.60 -11.59
CA GLU A 178 -13.62 -2.88 -12.87
C GLU A 178 -14.66 -1.76 -12.98
N LYS A 179 -15.91 -1.98 -12.52
CA LYS A 179 -17.05 -1.12 -12.88
C LYS A 179 -17.68 -0.37 -11.71
N THR A 180 -17.49 -0.87 -10.50
CA THR A 180 -18.20 -0.38 -9.30
C THR A 180 -17.26 0.36 -8.38
N LEU A 181 -16.14 -0.27 -8.00
CA LEU A 181 -15.16 0.32 -7.09
C LEU A 181 -14.63 1.68 -7.58
N PRO A 182 -14.32 1.90 -8.87
CA PRO A 182 -13.82 3.19 -9.34
C PRO A 182 -14.82 4.33 -9.11
N LYS A 183 -16.13 4.04 -9.12
CA LYS A 183 -17.18 5.04 -8.87
C LYS A 183 -17.32 5.42 -7.39
N LEU A 184 -16.78 4.61 -6.49
CA LEU A 184 -16.80 4.86 -5.04
C LEU A 184 -15.56 5.61 -4.56
N LEU A 185 -14.53 5.69 -5.39
CA LEU A 185 -13.27 6.37 -5.11
C LEU A 185 -13.27 7.85 -5.57
N ILE A 186 -14.38 8.32 -6.19
CA ILE A 186 -14.58 9.67 -6.73
C ILE A 186 -15.56 10.44 -5.86
#